data_AF-A0A928UQB4-F1
#
_entry.id   AF-A0A928UQB4-F1
#
_cell.length_a   1.000
_cell.length_b   1.000
_cell.length_c   1.000
_cell.angle_alpha   90.00
_cell.angle_beta   90.00
_cell.angle_gamma   90.00
#
_symmetry.space_group_name_H-M   'P 1'
#
loop_
_entity.id
_entity.type
_entity.pdbx_description
1 polymer ?
#
loop_
_entity_poly.entity_id
_entity_poly.type
_entity_poly.pdbx_seq_one_letter_code
_entity_poly.pdbx_strand_id
1 'polypeptide(L)'
;MTDFMPTQSKGAGAFAAFDLSRVPSPCFVIDEVRLEENLQVLAAIGAASGANILLALKAFSMWSVAPLVMDYLHGTCASGLWEARLAQTHYGKHLSTYAPAYKPQEIEEIASLSHHLIFNTLEQSTRFTLPTDVQVGLRLNPGHSEVAQTKYDPCAPHSRLGQSLGQLPPSLPPHIQGFHIHSLCEADFPPLQRTLEATLPFLQQHKAQMAWLNLGGGHLITSPDYQREDLVAQIKSLRDSLGADIYLEPGAAIAFDAGILVGEVLDVMDTDNGKAAILDVSATCHMPDVLEAPYRPALLGETKGEAVHLGGASCLAGDVIGTYQFETLPPIGSRLAFLDQAHYSMVKTSTFNGVALPAIALWNSRNDDLRIIKQFETDEFMRRLS
;
A
#
# COMPACT_ATOMS: atom_id res chain seq x y z
N MET A 1 -17.02 -16.57 -13.76
CA MET A 1 -17.15 -15.17 -13.31
C MET A 1 -15.97 -14.95 -12.39
N THR A 2 -14.99 -14.15 -12.81
CA THR A 2 -13.91 -13.74 -11.89
C THR A 2 -14.53 -12.83 -10.86
N ASP A 3 -14.49 -13.22 -9.59
CA ASP A 3 -14.95 -12.41 -8.47
C ASP A 3 -14.03 -11.19 -8.38
N PHE A 4 -14.46 -10.08 -8.99
CA PHE A 4 -13.80 -8.79 -8.83
C PHE A 4 -13.87 -8.38 -7.37
N MET A 5 -12.76 -7.92 -6.81
CA MET A 5 -12.79 -7.20 -5.55
C MET A 5 -13.62 -5.92 -5.73
N PRO A 6 -14.46 -5.56 -4.75
CA PRO A 6 -15.17 -4.29 -4.79
C PRO A 6 -14.16 -3.14 -4.76
N THR A 7 -14.44 -2.06 -5.49
CA THR A 7 -13.68 -0.82 -5.31
C THR A 7 -13.91 -0.30 -3.89
N GLN A 8 -12.83 0.11 -3.23
CA GLN A 8 -12.90 0.66 -1.87
C GLN A 8 -13.15 2.17 -1.86
N SER A 9 -13.01 2.84 -3.01
CA SER A 9 -13.17 4.29 -3.11
C SER A 9 -14.53 4.75 -2.59
N LYS A 10 -14.55 5.79 -1.76
CA LYS A 10 -15.75 6.44 -1.25
C LYS A 10 -16.24 7.57 -2.15
N GLY A 11 -15.58 7.76 -3.30
CA GLY A 11 -15.98 8.69 -4.35
C GLY A 11 -14.95 9.77 -4.63
N ALA A 12 -15.34 10.73 -5.46
CA ALA A 12 -14.42 11.71 -6.02
C ALA A 12 -13.87 12.74 -5.02
N GLY A 13 -14.55 12.95 -3.88
CA GLY A 13 -14.16 14.01 -2.93
C GLY A 13 -13.96 15.35 -3.62
N ALA A 14 -12.83 16.01 -3.34
CA ALA A 14 -12.48 17.28 -3.97
C ALA A 14 -12.19 17.19 -5.48
N PHE A 15 -11.80 16.01 -5.98
CA PHE A 15 -11.54 15.81 -7.41
C PHE A 15 -12.79 15.99 -8.29
N ALA A 16 -14.00 15.98 -7.70
CA ALA A 16 -15.22 16.34 -8.42
C ALA A 16 -15.19 17.75 -9.03
N ALA A 17 -14.38 18.67 -8.46
CA ALA A 17 -14.20 20.02 -8.94
C ALA A 17 -12.83 20.24 -9.64
N PHE A 18 -12.01 19.20 -9.75
CA PHE A 18 -10.68 19.33 -10.34
C PHE A 18 -10.75 19.34 -11.87
N ASP A 19 -10.17 20.36 -12.50
CA ASP A 19 -10.07 20.44 -13.96
C ASP A 19 -8.95 19.53 -14.48
N LEU A 20 -9.36 18.39 -15.05
CA LEU A 20 -8.48 17.37 -15.60
C LEU A 20 -7.57 17.87 -16.73
N SER A 21 -7.87 19.00 -17.37
CA SER A 21 -7.05 19.57 -18.45
C SER A 21 -5.80 20.31 -17.96
N ARG A 22 -5.70 20.58 -16.65
CA ARG A 22 -4.57 21.28 -16.03
C ARG A 22 -3.31 20.43 -15.89
N VAL A 23 -3.42 19.13 -16.09
CA VAL A 23 -2.31 18.17 -15.99
C VAL A 23 -2.06 17.50 -17.35
N PRO A 24 -0.80 17.06 -17.61
CA PRO A 24 -0.54 16.22 -18.77
C PRO A 24 -1.29 14.88 -18.64
N SER A 25 -1.28 14.12 -19.72
CA SER A 25 -1.86 12.78 -19.75
C SER A 25 -0.84 11.79 -20.30
N PRO A 26 -0.66 10.62 -19.67
CA PRO A 26 -1.29 10.21 -18.40
C PRO A 26 -0.68 10.92 -17.17
N CYS A 27 -1.43 11.08 -16.08
CA CYS A 27 -0.92 11.69 -14.84
C CYS A 27 -1.61 11.18 -13.56
N PHE A 28 -0.81 10.79 -12.56
CA PHE A 28 -1.28 10.66 -11.18
C PHE A 28 -1.38 12.05 -10.53
N VAL A 29 -2.55 12.39 -10.02
CA VAL A 29 -2.77 13.63 -9.26
C VAL A 29 -3.10 13.27 -7.82
N ILE A 30 -2.25 13.70 -6.89
CA ILE A 30 -2.41 13.44 -5.45
C ILE A 30 -2.91 14.71 -4.77
N ASP A 31 -3.99 14.62 -3.99
CA ASP A 31 -4.50 15.72 -3.17
C ASP A 31 -3.80 15.74 -1.81
N GLU A 32 -2.99 16.77 -1.60
CA GLU A 32 -2.26 17.05 -0.36
C GLU A 32 -3.19 17.17 0.84
N VAL A 33 -4.37 17.77 0.66
CA VAL A 33 -5.32 18.00 1.75
C VAL A 33 -5.94 16.70 2.20
N ARG A 34 -6.39 15.87 1.25
CA ARG A 34 -6.95 14.55 1.55
C ARG A 34 -5.90 13.62 2.18
N LEU A 35 -4.66 13.68 1.71
CA LEU A 35 -3.53 12.98 2.31
C LEU A 35 -3.31 13.42 3.78
N GLU A 36 -3.31 14.73 4.04
CA GLU A 36 -3.17 15.29 5.39
C GLU A 36 -4.31 14.83 6.33
N GLU A 37 -5.57 14.81 5.86
CA GLU A 37 -6.70 14.31 6.64
C GLU A 37 -6.53 12.83 7.06
N ASN A 38 -6.05 11.99 6.14
CA ASN A 38 -5.75 10.59 6.45
C ASN A 38 -4.64 10.48 7.49
N LEU A 39 -3.60 11.30 7.39
CA LEU A 39 -2.49 11.36 8.35
C LEU A 39 -2.97 11.83 9.73
N GLN A 40 -3.88 12.80 9.80
CA GLN A 40 -4.49 13.26 11.05
C GLN A 40 -5.27 12.14 11.76
N VAL A 41 -6.03 11.34 11.02
CA VAL A 41 -6.72 10.16 11.58
C VAL A 41 -5.72 9.18 12.18
N LEU A 42 -4.65 8.86 11.44
CA LEU A 42 -3.62 7.93 11.91
C LEU A 42 -2.86 8.46 13.13
N ALA A 43 -2.51 9.75 13.14
CA ALA A 43 -1.89 10.40 14.29
C ALA A 43 -2.80 10.38 15.52
N ALA A 44 -4.11 10.60 15.34
CA ALA A 44 -5.10 10.51 16.43
C ALA A 44 -5.18 9.08 17.00
N ILE A 45 -5.12 8.04 16.17
CA ILE A 45 -5.04 6.64 16.63
C ILE A 45 -3.77 6.42 17.46
N GLY A 46 -2.61 6.88 16.96
CA GLY A 46 -1.34 6.79 17.67
C GLY A 46 -1.40 7.48 19.03
N ALA A 47 -1.86 8.73 19.08
CA ALA A 47 -2.00 9.50 20.32
C ALA A 47 -3.00 8.88 21.32
N ALA A 48 -4.13 8.38 20.82
CA ALA A 48 -5.19 7.83 21.68
C ALA A 48 -4.82 6.45 22.25
N SER A 49 -4.06 5.63 21.51
CA SER A 49 -3.73 4.24 21.87
C SER A 49 -2.32 4.05 22.44
N GLY A 50 -1.40 4.97 22.11
CA GLY A 50 0.04 4.85 22.35
C GLY A 50 0.75 3.89 21.39
N ALA A 51 0.14 3.54 20.25
CA ALA A 51 0.84 2.82 19.18
C ALA A 51 1.72 3.76 18.35
N ASN A 52 2.83 3.21 17.88
CA ASN A 52 3.68 3.81 16.87
C ASN A 52 3.11 3.50 15.48
N ILE A 53 2.88 4.53 14.68
CA ILE A 53 2.33 4.39 13.32
C ILE A 53 3.43 4.63 12.29
N LEU A 54 3.66 3.64 11.43
CA LEU A 54 4.68 3.65 10.39
C LEU A 54 4.04 3.68 8.99
N LEU A 55 4.61 4.42 8.06
CA LEU A 55 4.22 4.33 6.64
C LEU A 55 4.85 3.08 5.99
N ALA A 56 4.01 2.23 5.40
CA ALA A 56 4.48 1.14 4.54
C ALA A 56 4.85 1.62 3.13
N LEU A 57 6.15 1.74 2.85
CA LEU A 57 6.68 2.30 1.60
C LEU A 57 6.30 1.50 0.35
N LYS A 58 6.06 0.20 0.52
CA LYS A 58 5.55 -0.70 -0.54
C LYS A 58 4.22 -0.25 -1.14
N ALA A 59 3.43 0.51 -0.39
CA ALA A 59 2.11 0.99 -0.81
C ALA A 59 2.17 2.42 -1.35
N PHE A 60 2.94 3.28 -0.70
CA PHE A 60 3.06 4.69 -1.04
C PHE A 60 4.44 5.23 -0.65
N SER A 61 5.20 5.73 -1.62
CA SER A 61 6.57 6.22 -1.41
C SER A 61 6.90 7.45 -2.25
N MET A 62 5.90 8.29 -2.50
CA MET A 62 6.08 9.62 -3.11
C MET A 62 6.84 10.54 -2.14
N TRP A 63 8.16 10.44 -2.14
CA TRP A 63 9.02 11.09 -1.16
C TRP A 63 8.96 12.63 -1.17
N SER A 64 8.40 13.27 -2.19
CA SER A 64 8.14 14.71 -2.19
C SER A 64 7.16 15.16 -1.10
N VAL A 65 6.30 14.26 -0.60
CA VAL A 65 5.40 14.53 0.54
C VAL A 65 5.94 13.98 1.86
N ALA A 66 7.18 13.48 1.89
CA ALA A 66 7.76 12.92 3.12
C ALA A 66 7.76 13.91 4.30
N PRO A 67 8.04 15.22 4.14
CA PRO A 67 7.95 16.18 5.25
C PRO A 67 6.55 16.19 5.88
N LEU A 68 5.49 16.27 5.07
CA LEU A 68 4.10 16.23 5.53
C LEU A 68 3.81 14.91 6.27
N VAL A 69 4.16 13.77 5.69
CA VAL A 69 3.94 12.45 6.33
C VAL A 69 4.63 12.37 7.68
N MET A 70 5.86 12.90 7.77
CA MET A 70 6.68 12.85 8.98
C MET A 70 6.27 13.89 10.02
N ASP A 71 5.41 14.87 9.73
CA ASP A 71 4.81 15.69 10.80
C ASP A 71 3.81 14.88 11.65
N TYR A 72 3.24 13.80 11.09
CA TYR A 72 2.19 13.01 11.73
C TYR A 72 2.63 11.62 12.19
N LEU A 73 3.49 10.94 11.42
CA LEU A 73 3.82 9.52 11.67
C LEU A 73 5.15 9.35 12.42
N HIS A 74 5.34 8.16 12.98
CA HIS A 74 6.50 7.82 13.82
C HIS A 74 7.69 7.30 13.01
N GLY A 75 7.48 6.99 11.72
CA GLY A 75 8.52 6.51 10.83
C GLY A 75 7.96 5.72 9.65
N THR A 76 8.74 4.76 9.16
CA THR A 76 8.40 3.95 7.98
C THR A 76 8.68 2.47 8.20
N CYS A 77 8.08 1.63 7.37
CA CYS A 77 8.55 0.27 7.17
C CYS A 77 8.96 0.03 5.71
N ALA A 78 10.03 -0.76 5.58
CA ALA A 78 10.69 -1.08 4.31
C ALA A 78 10.72 -2.60 4.09
N SER A 79 10.78 -2.99 2.82
CA SER A 79 10.79 -4.37 2.35
C SER A 79 12.17 -4.86 1.86
N GLY A 80 13.19 -4.02 2.00
CA GLY A 80 14.57 -4.31 1.58
C GLY A 80 15.45 -3.06 1.54
N LEU A 81 16.65 -3.21 0.98
CA LEU A 81 17.69 -2.19 1.02
C LEU A 81 17.30 -0.86 0.37
N TRP A 82 16.64 -0.89 -0.79
CA TRP A 82 16.32 0.34 -1.53
C TRP A 82 15.26 1.18 -0.82
N GLU A 83 14.22 0.54 -0.27
CA GLU A 83 13.24 1.23 0.56
C GLU A 83 13.86 1.72 1.87
N ALA A 84 14.79 0.97 2.48
CA ALA A 84 15.52 1.42 3.67
C ALA A 84 16.39 2.66 3.39
N ARG A 85 17.09 2.70 2.24
CA ARG A 85 17.84 3.89 1.80
C ARG A 85 16.92 5.07 1.53
N LEU A 86 15.78 4.84 0.88
CA LEU A 86 14.78 5.87 0.62
C LEU A 86 14.24 6.45 1.94
N ALA A 87 13.89 5.59 2.89
CA ALA A 87 13.45 5.95 4.23
C ALA A 87 14.48 6.84 4.92
N GLN A 88 15.73 6.40 4.98
CA GLN A 88 16.80 7.16 5.63
C GLN A 88 17.05 8.53 4.97
N THR A 89 16.93 8.60 3.64
CA THR A 89 17.24 9.82 2.87
C THR A 89 16.13 10.86 2.97
N HIS A 90 14.86 10.45 2.95
CA HIS A 90 13.73 11.37 2.78
C HIS A 90 12.74 11.40 3.95
N TYR A 91 12.61 10.33 4.73
CA TYR A 91 11.61 10.21 5.78
C TYR A 91 12.23 10.31 7.18
N GLY A 92 13.33 9.60 7.45
CA GLY A 92 13.96 9.54 8.77
C GLY A 92 13.08 8.86 9.84
N LYS A 93 13.29 9.25 11.10
CA LYS A 93 12.65 8.67 12.30
C LYS A 93 12.84 7.14 12.40
N HIS A 94 11.85 6.42 12.93
CA HIS A 94 11.90 4.97 13.12
C HIS A 94 11.84 4.23 11.78
N LEU A 95 12.64 3.18 11.63
CA LEU A 95 12.63 2.30 10.47
C LEU A 95 12.50 0.84 10.89
N SER A 96 11.43 0.19 10.44
CA SER A 96 11.28 -1.27 10.52
C SER A 96 11.51 -1.89 9.14
N THR A 97 12.49 -2.78 9.00
CA THR A 97 12.73 -3.48 7.73
C THR A 97 12.36 -4.95 7.84
N TYR A 98 11.56 -5.43 6.90
CA TYR A 98 11.20 -6.84 6.73
C TYR A 98 11.47 -7.30 5.30
N ALA A 99 12.28 -8.33 5.12
CA ALA A 99 12.37 -9.06 3.87
C ALA A 99 12.01 -10.54 4.07
N PRO A 100 11.37 -11.21 3.09
CA PRO A 100 11.24 -12.66 3.13
C PRO A 100 12.59 -13.37 3.22
N ALA A 101 13.61 -12.81 2.57
CA ALA A 101 14.99 -13.25 2.64
C ALA A 101 15.94 -12.07 2.47
N TYR A 102 16.99 -12.00 3.29
CA TYR A 102 18.08 -11.04 3.16
C TYR A 102 19.26 -11.65 2.41
N LYS A 103 19.91 -10.82 1.59
CA LYS A 103 21.17 -11.18 0.93
C LYS A 103 22.35 -10.90 1.87
N PRO A 104 23.36 -11.79 1.94
CA PRO A 104 24.53 -11.57 2.80
C PRO A 104 25.24 -10.23 2.56
N GLN A 105 25.31 -9.77 1.31
CA GLN A 105 25.98 -8.52 0.94
C GLN A 105 25.15 -7.25 1.22
N GLU A 106 23.87 -7.37 1.59
CA GLU A 106 22.98 -6.23 1.84
C GLU A 106 22.63 -6.09 3.33
N ILE A 107 22.70 -7.17 4.10
CA ILE A 107 22.13 -7.24 5.46
C ILE A 107 22.81 -6.31 6.45
N GLU A 108 24.13 -6.13 6.37
CA GLU A 108 24.86 -5.23 7.27
C GLU A 108 24.39 -3.79 7.09
N GLU A 109 24.24 -3.34 5.84
CA GLU A 109 23.75 -2.00 5.55
C GLU A 109 22.28 -1.85 5.97
N ILE A 110 21.41 -2.82 5.62
CA ILE A 110 20.01 -2.80 6.06
C ILE A 110 19.91 -2.69 7.58
N ALA A 111 20.71 -3.48 8.31
CA ALA A 111 20.73 -3.47 9.76
C ALA A 111 21.21 -2.13 10.32
N SER A 112 22.21 -1.51 9.71
CA SER A 112 22.71 -0.19 10.13
C SER A 112 21.72 0.95 9.92
N LEU A 113 20.81 0.81 8.94
CA LEU A 113 19.75 1.78 8.65
C LEU A 113 18.52 1.57 9.55
N SER A 114 18.31 0.36 10.05
CA SER A 114 17.04 -0.04 10.66
C SER A 114 17.08 0.01 12.19
N HIS A 115 15.94 0.39 12.78
CA HIS A 115 15.71 0.26 14.21
C HIS A 115 15.20 -1.16 14.53
N HIS A 116 14.27 -1.66 13.71
CA HIS A 116 13.80 -3.04 13.76
C HIS A 116 14.21 -3.80 12.49
N LEU A 117 14.82 -4.97 12.66
CA LEU A 117 15.13 -5.89 11.57
C LEU A 117 14.35 -7.18 11.74
N ILE A 118 13.36 -7.40 10.88
CA ILE A 118 12.41 -8.49 10.99
C ILE A 118 12.82 -9.62 10.05
N PHE A 119 13.09 -10.79 10.60
CA PHE A 119 13.36 -12.01 9.83
C PHE A 119 12.07 -12.78 9.55
N ASN A 120 12.07 -13.48 8.42
CA ASN A 120 10.96 -14.35 8.04
C ASN A 120 10.95 -15.68 8.81
N THR A 121 12.13 -16.18 9.21
CA THR A 121 12.31 -17.44 9.95
C THR A 121 13.43 -17.31 10.97
N LEU A 122 13.38 -18.10 12.04
CA LEU A 122 14.44 -18.19 13.05
C LEU A 122 15.78 -18.58 12.44
N GLU A 123 15.78 -19.59 11.56
CA GLU A 123 16.99 -20.08 10.89
C GLU A 123 17.69 -18.97 10.08
N GLN A 124 16.93 -18.08 9.45
CA GLN A 124 17.54 -16.97 8.74
C GLN A 124 18.24 -15.98 9.69
N SER A 125 17.63 -15.72 10.86
CA SER A 125 18.18 -14.79 11.85
C SER A 125 19.53 -15.24 12.43
N THR A 126 19.84 -16.54 12.40
CA THR A 126 21.12 -17.07 12.92
C THR A 126 22.26 -17.07 11.90
N ARG A 127 21.97 -16.73 10.63
CA ARG A 127 22.97 -16.76 9.54
C ARG A 127 23.88 -15.53 9.50
N PHE A 128 23.52 -14.47 10.22
CA PHE A 128 24.15 -13.16 10.08
C PHE A 128 24.69 -12.66 11.42
N THR A 129 25.82 -11.97 11.35
CA THR A 129 26.29 -11.14 12.46
C THR A 129 25.73 -9.75 12.23
N LEU A 130 24.98 -9.23 13.21
CA LEU A 130 24.29 -7.95 13.10
C LEU A 130 24.94 -6.93 14.04
N PRO A 131 24.85 -5.62 13.73
CA PRO A 131 25.16 -4.57 14.68
C PRO A 131 24.38 -4.74 15.99
N THR A 132 24.91 -4.25 17.10
CA THR A 132 24.27 -4.38 18.42
C THR A 132 23.02 -3.51 18.60
N ASP A 133 22.90 -2.46 17.79
CA ASP A 133 21.92 -1.40 18.01
C ASP A 133 20.57 -1.70 17.35
N VAL A 134 20.52 -2.68 16.43
CA VAL A 134 19.28 -3.10 15.77
C VAL A 134 18.53 -4.12 16.62
N GLN A 135 17.23 -3.91 16.80
CA GLN A 135 16.38 -4.90 17.46
C GLN A 135 15.87 -5.92 16.45
N VAL A 136 16.15 -7.19 16.74
CA VAL A 136 15.79 -8.28 15.84
C VAL A 136 14.40 -8.79 16.17
N GLY A 137 13.56 -8.94 15.14
CA GLY A 137 12.24 -9.54 15.28
C GLY A 137 11.99 -10.70 14.34
N LEU A 138 10.88 -11.39 14.58
CA LEU A 138 10.43 -12.52 13.78
C LEU A 138 9.01 -12.27 13.25
N ARG A 139 8.81 -12.46 11.94
CA ARG A 139 7.47 -12.49 11.37
C ARG A 139 6.79 -13.81 11.72
N LEU A 140 5.62 -13.72 12.34
CA LEU A 140 4.78 -14.86 12.70
C LEU A 140 3.73 -15.09 11.61
N ASN A 141 3.49 -16.37 11.30
CA ASN A 141 2.32 -16.78 10.54
C ASN A 141 1.27 -17.37 11.52
N PRO A 142 0.13 -16.69 11.71
CA PRO A 142 -0.90 -17.12 12.66
C PRO A 142 -1.63 -18.41 12.23
N GLY A 143 -1.48 -18.86 10.97
CA GLY A 143 -2.27 -19.95 10.41
C GLY A 143 -3.76 -19.63 10.29
N HIS A 144 -4.10 -18.34 10.34
CA HIS A 144 -5.46 -17.82 10.26
C HIS A 144 -5.57 -16.90 9.03
N SER A 145 -6.39 -17.31 8.06
CA SER A 145 -6.63 -16.57 6.83
C SER A 145 -7.83 -15.66 6.98
N GLU A 146 -7.66 -14.41 6.58
CA GLU A 146 -8.68 -13.35 6.66
C GLU A 146 -8.95 -12.67 5.32
N VAL A 147 -8.20 -13.06 4.27
CA VAL A 147 -8.20 -12.39 2.97
C VAL A 147 -8.98 -13.22 1.97
N ALA A 148 -9.99 -12.61 1.35
CA ALA A 148 -10.85 -13.30 0.38
C ALA A 148 -10.09 -13.76 -0.87
N GLN A 149 -9.11 -12.97 -1.34
CA GLN A 149 -8.29 -13.31 -2.51
C GLN A 149 -7.03 -14.07 -2.10
N THR A 150 -6.95 -15.37 -2.42
CA THR A 150 -5.82 -16.25 -2.06
C THR A 150 -4.46 -15.69 -2.48
N LYS A 151 -4.38 -14.96 -3.60
CA LYS A 151 -3.12 -14.39 -4.11
C LYS A 151 -2.51 -13.34 -3.16
N TYR A 152 -3.34 -12.67 -2.37
CA TYR A 152 -2.95 -11.63 -1.41
C TYR A 152 -3.04 -12.09 0.04
N ASP A 153 -3.41 -13.36 0.27
CA ASP A 153 -3.50 -13.92 1.60
C ASP A 153 -2.11 -14.33 2.11
N PRO A 154 -1.53 -13.59 3.08
CA PRO A 154 -0.22 -13.92 3.64
C PRO A 154 -0.26 -15.15 4.54
N CYS A 155 -1.44 -15.68 4.85
CA CYS A 155 -1.67 -16.87 5.68
C CYS A 155 -2.19 -18.06 4.86
N ALA A 156 -2.20 -17.95 3.52
CA ALA A 156 -2.66 -19.02 2.63
C ALA A 156 -1.92 -20.34 2.88
N PRO A 157 -2.51 -21.50 2.51
CA PRO A 157 -1.80 -22.77 2.47
C PRO A 157 -0.48 -22.62 1.68
N HIS A 158 0.61 -23.14 2.23
CA HIS A 158 1.98 -22.99 1.69
C HIS A 158 2.51 -21.55 1.66
N SER A 159 1.94 -20.63 2.45
CA SER A 159 2.50 -19.29 2.59
C SER A 159 3.97 -19.37 3.00
N ARG A 160 4.79 -18.63 2.23
CA ARG A 160 6.22 -18.43 2.50
C ARG A 160 6.48 -17.28 3.46
N LEU A 161 5.44 -16.67 4.03
CA LEU A 161 5.52 -15.44 4.80
C LEU A 161 5.30 -15.72 6.29
N GLY A 162 6.35 -15.47 7.08
CA GLY A 162 6.39 -15.74 8.51
C GLY A 162 6.53 -17.22 8.85
N GLN A 163 7.05 -17.49 10.04
CA GLN A 163 7.16 -18.84 10.58
C GLN A 163 5.86 -19.22 11.29
N SER A 164 5.32 -20.40 11.00
CA SER A 164 4.10 -20.89 11.65
C SER A 164 4.31 -21.06 13.15
N LEU A 165 3.32 -20.63 13.96
CA LEU A 165 3.39 -20.74 15.41
C LEU A 165 3.66 -22.17 15.90
N GLY A 166 3.04 -23.17 15.26
CA GLY A 166 3.22 -24.59 15.62
C GLY A 166 4.61 -25.16 15.30
N GLN A 167 5.43 -24.44 14.53
CA GLN A 167 6.80 -24.83 14.17
C GLN A 167 7.86 -24.11 15.02
N LEU A 168 7.45 -23.20 15.90
CA LEU A 168 8.37 -22.48 16.78
C LEU A 168 8.69 -23.32 18.02
N PRO A 169 9.96 -23.31 18.49
CA PRO A 169 10.31 -23.97 19.72
C PRO A 169 9.63 -23.30 20.93
N PRO A 170 9.40 -24.02 22.04
CA PRO A 170 8.79 -23.45 23.25
C PRO A 170 9.60 -22.29 23.88
N SER A 171 10.89 -22.21 23.59
CA SER A 171 11.79 -21.13 24.00
C SER A 171 12.47 -20.58 22.76
N LEU A 172 12.39 -19.26 22.58
CA LEU A 172 13.00 -18.58 21.44
C LEU A 172 14.44 -18.16 21.75
N PRO A 173 15.28 -17.98 20.72
CA PRO A 173 16.61 -17.43 20.90
C PRO A 173 16.57 -16.03 21.56
N PRO A 174 17.48 -15.71 22.51
CA PRO A 174 17.44 -14.45 23.25
C PRO A 174 17.57 -13.18 22.41
N HIS A 175 18.10 -13.27 21.19
CA HIS A 175 18.25 -12.11 20.30
C HIS A 175 16.93 -11.66 19.67
N ILE A 176 15.89 -12.51 19.67
CA ILE A 176 14.56 -12.17 19.16
C ILE A 176 13.83 -11.34 20.21
N GLN A 177 13.67 -10.04 19.92
CA GLN A 177 13.15 -9.03 20.83
C GLN A 177 11.76 -8.53 20.42
N GLY A 178 11.24 -8.93 19.26
CA GLY A 178 9.90 -8.53 18.84
C GLY A 178 9.27 -9.44 17.80
N PHE A 179 7.97 -9.27 17.64
CA PHE A 179 7.18 -10.04 16.68
C PHE A 179 6.48 -9.13 15.68
N HIS A 180 6.34 -9.64 14.46
CA HIS A 180 5.60 -8.98 13.39
C HIS A 180 4.50 -9.91 12.88
N ILE A 181 3.27 -9.42 12.80
CA ILE A 181 2.12 -10.12 12.26
C ILE A 181 1.55 -9.25 11.15
N HIS A 182 1.43 -9.80 9.94
CA HIS A 182 0.71 -9.14 8.85
C HIS A 182 -0.12 -10.19 8.15
N SER A 183 -1.43 -10.17 8.44
CA SER A 183 -2.43 -11.17 8.03
C SER A 183 -3.57 -10.60 7.19
N LEU A 184 -3.62 -9.27 6.98
CA LEU A 184 -4.79 -8.58 6.43
C LEU A 184 -4.51 -7.94 5.06
N CYS A 185 -5.58 -7.72 4.29
CA CYS A 185 -5.60 -6.97 3.05
C CYS A 185 -6.97 -6.29 2.92
N GLU A 186 -6.99 -4.96 2.76
CA GLU A 186 -8.21 -4.13 2.65
C GLU A 186 -9.33 -4.47 3.65
N ALA A 187 -8.96 -4.74 4.90
CA ALA A 187 -9.87 -5.23 5.92
C ALA A 187 -10.39 -4.11 6.84
N ASP A 188 -11.56 -4.37 7.44
CA ASP A 188 -12.04 -3.67 8.64
C ASP A 188 -11.31 -4.18 9.91
N PHE A 189 -11.77 -3.78 11.10
CA PHE A 189 -11.14 -4.17 12.36
C PHE A 189 -11.37 -5.66 12.78
N PRO A 190 -12.56 -6.27 12.64
CA PRO A 190 -12.81 -7.62 13.16
C PRO A 190 -11.83 -8.72 12.70
N PRO A 191 -11.34 -8.72 11.44
CA PRO A 191 -10.26 -9.63 11.02
C PRO A 191 -8.96 -9.51 11.83
N LEU A 192 -8.58 -8.30 12.23
CA LEU A 192 -7.42 -8.10 13.12
C LEU A 192 -7.69 -8.71 14.48
N GLN A 193 -8.88 -8.50 15.04
CA GLN A 193 -9.27 -9.04 16.34
C GLN A 193 -9.16 -10.57 16.37
N ARG A 194 -9.68 -11.27 15.36
CA ARG A 194 -9.56 -12.73 15.26
C ARG A 194 -8.12 -13.21 15.08
N THR A 195 -7.32 -12.50 14.29
CA THR A 195 -5.88 -12.77 14.19
C THR A 195 -5.20 -12.65 15.56
N LEU A 196 -5.54 -11.62 16.33
CA LEU A 196 -4.99 -11.40 17.67
C LEU A 196 -5.43 -12.51 18.63
N GLU A 197 -6.70 -12.91 18.63
CA GLU A 197 -7.21 -14.02 19.44
C GLU A 197 -6.45 -15.33 19.16
N ALA A 198 -6.18 -15.63 17.89
CA ALA A 198 -5.42 -16.82 17.48
C ALA A 198 -3.94 -16.78 17.91
N THR A 199 -3.35 -15.59 18.02
CA THR A 199 -1.92 -15.41 18.32
C THR A 199 -1.63 -15.09 19.79
N LEU A 200 -2.61 -14.61 20.54
CA LEU A 200 -2.45 -14.13 21.92
C LEU A 200 -1.84 -15.17 22.88
N PRO A 201 -2.19 -16.48 22.85
CA PRO A 201 -1.57 -17.46 23.74
C PRO A 201 -0.05 -17.53 23.55
N PHE A 202 0.42 -17.51 22.29
CA PHE A 202 1.84 -17.49 21.96
C PHE A 202 2.51 -16.19 22.43
N LEU A 203 1.86 -15.04 22.18
CA LEU A 203 2.38 -13.73 22.61
C LEU A 203 2.52 -13.65 24.15
N GLN A 204 1.53 -14.17 24.90
CA GLN A 204 1.58 -14.21 26.36
C GLN A 204 2.70 -15.10 26.90
N GLN A 205 2.90 -16.28 26.29
CA GLN A 205 4.01 -17.18 26.65
C GLN A 205 5.38 -16.49 26.49
N HIS A 206 5.49 -15.55 25.54
CA HIS A 206 6.73 -14.90 25.17
C HIS A 206 6.83 -13.43 25.58
N LYS A 207 5.91 -12.91 26.39
CA LYS A 207 5.88 -11.47 26.71
C LYS A 207 7.11 -10.95 27.42
N ALA A 208 7.76 -11.77 28.26
CA ALA A 208 8.92 -11.35 29.05
C ALA A 208 10.17 -11.02 28.20
N GLN A 209 10.25 -11.55 26.97
CA GLN A 209 11.35 -11.29 26.03
C GLN A 209 10.95 -10.33 24.89
N MET A 210 9.67 -9.94 24.82
CA MET A 210 9.14 -9.13 23.74
C MET A 210 9.13 -7.65 24.14
N ALA A 211 10.00 -6.86 23.50
CA ALA A 211 10.02 -5.40 23.63
C ALA A 211 8.92 -4.74 22.80
N TRP A 212 8.60 -5.31 21.62
CA TRP A 212 7.61 -4.74 20.71
C TRP A 212 6.83 -5.79 19.93
N LEU A 213 5.63 -5.41 19.54
CA LEU A 213 4.74 -6.16 18.66
C LEU A 213 4.26 -5.26 17.52
N ASN A 214 4.55 -5.67 16.30
CA ASN A 214 4.12 -4.99 15.09
C ASN A 214 2.96 -5.75 14.46
N LEU A 215 1.80 -5.11 14.35
CA LEU A 215 0.56 -5.72 13.83
C LEU A 215 0.40 -5.51 12.31
N GLY A 216 1.46 -5.04 11.64
CA GLY A 216 1.50 -4.85 10.21
C GLY A 216 0.47 -3.83 9.73
N GLY A 217 0.08 -3.95 8.46
CA GLY A 217 -1.00 -3.17 7.87
C GLY A 217 -2.10 -4.04 7.29
N GLY A 218 -2.76 -3.52 6.24
CA GLY A 218 -3.84 -4.21 5.54
C GLY A 218 -5.23 -3.91 6.07
N HIS A 219 -5.36 -2.97 6.99
CA HIS A 219 -6.64 -2.43 7.44
C HIS A 219 -6.86 -1.01 6.91
N LEU A 220 -8.09 -0.71 6.46
CA LEU A 220 -8.48 0.59 5.90
C LEU A 220 -8.84 1.59 7.01
N ILE A 221 -7.91 1.83 7.94
CA ILE A 221 -8.14 2.63 9.17
C ILE A 221 -8.75 4.02 8.88
N THR A 222 -8.37 4.64 7.77
CA THR A 222 -8.79 5.98 7.36
C THR A 222 -10.11 6.01 6.59
N SER A 223 -10.68 4.84 6.25
CA SER A 223 -12.06 4.74 5.79
C SER A 223 -13.00 5.27 6.87
N PRO A 224 -14.05 6.05 6.52
CA PRO A 224 -14.98 6.61 7.49
C PRO A 224 -15.74 5.56 8.31
N ASP A 225 -15.91 4.36 7.76
CA ASP A 225 -16.70 3.27 8.36
C ASP A 225 -15.87 2.37 9.29
N TYR A 226 -14.55 2.60 9.39
CA TYR A 226 -13.63 1.75 10.16
C TYR A 226 -13.86 1.88 11.67
N GLN A 227 -13.80 0.76 12.40
CA GLN A 227 -14.08 0.68 13.83
C GLN A 227 -12.87 1.15 14.68
N ARG A 228 -12.56 2.45 14.58
CA ARG A 228 -11.38 3.10 15.17
C ARG A 228 -11.34 3.05 16.69
N GLU A 229 -12.49 3.18 17.34
CA GLU A 229 -12.58 3.11 18.82
C GLU A 229 -12.22 1.72 19.32
N ASP A 230 -12.71 0.67 18.65
CA ASP A 230 -12.39 -0.73 18.97
C ASP A 230 -10.90 -1.02 18.76
N LEU A 231 -10.30 -0.50 17.67
CA LEU A 231 -8.86 -0.59 17.43
C LEU A 231 -8.06 0.05 18.57
N VAL A 232 -8.42 1.27 18.99
CA VAL A 232 -7.74 1.97 20.09
C VAL A 232 -7.85 1.18 21.40
N ALA A 233 -9.03 0.65 21.71
CA ALA A 233 -9.25 -0.18 22.91
C ALA A 233 -8.43 -1.47 22.87
N GLN A 234 -8.39 -2.14 21.72
CA GLN A 234 -7.62 -3.37 21.51
C GLN A 234 -6.12 -3.14 21.67
N ILE A 235 -5.58 -2.04 21.13
CA ILE A 235 -4.15 -1.69 21.28
C ILE A 235 -3.81 -1.43 22.75
N LYS A 236 -4.63 -0.66 23.48
CA LYS A 236 -4.41 -0.42 24.92
C LYS A 236 -4.38 -1.72 25.70
N SER A 237 -5.36 -2.60 25.45
CA SER A 237 -5.42 -3.93 26.08
C SER A 237 -4.16 -4.76 25.81
N LEU A 238 -3.67 -4.76 24.56
CA LEU A 238 -2.42 -5.46 24.22
C LEU A 238 -1.21 -4.88 24.95
N ARG A 239 -1.08 -3.54 24.99
CA ARG A 239 0.01 -2.85 25.70
C ARG A 239 0.02 -3.20 27.17
N ASP A 240 -1.13 -3.11 27.84
CA ASP A 240 -1.26 -3.42 29.27
C ASP A 240 -0.98 -4.90 29.56
N SER A 241 -1.42 -5.81 28.67
CA SER A 241 -1.32 -7.25 28.88
C SER A 241 0.06 -7.82 28.57
N LEU A 242 0.73 -7.29 27.53
CA LEU A 242 2.00 -7.78 27.02
C LEU A 242 3.19 -6.95 27.51
N GLY A 243 2.99 -5.68 27.89
CA GLY A 243 4.06 -4.77 28.28
C GLY A 243 4.99 -4.37 27.13
N ALA A 244 4.53 -4.51 25.88
CA ALA A 244 5.30 -4.26 24.67
C ALA A 244 4.83 -3.01 23.93
N ASP A 245 5.74 -2.34 23.22
CA ASP A 245 5.40 -1.26 22.30
C ASP A 245 4.64 -1.83 21.10
N ILE A 246 3.55 -1.16 20.69
CA ILE A 246 2.73 -1.61 19.56
C ILE A 246 3.03 -0.76 18.34
N TYR A 247 3.19 -1.42 17.20
CA TYR A 247 3.41 -0.77 15.90
C TYR A 247 2.31 -1.16 14.92
N LEU A 248 1.86 -0.20 14.12
CA LEU A 248 1.02 -0.41 12.94
C LEU A 248 1.75 0.08 11.69
N GLU A 249 1.52 -0.57 10.56
CA GLU A 249 2.15 -0.26 9.26
C GLU A 249 1.10 0.02 8.17
N PRO A 250 0.23 1.03 8.33
CA PRO A 250 -0.69 1.41 7.27
C PRO A 250 0.05 1.74 5.96
N GLY A 251 -0.46 1.19 4.87
CA GLY A 251 -0.01 1.50 3.50
C GLY A 251 -1.10 2.26 2.76
N ALA A 252 -2.04 1.52 2.17
CA ALA A 252 -3.20 2.08 1.45
C ALA A 252 -3.95 3.14 2.27
N ALA A 253 -4.15 2.90 3.57
CA ALA A 253 -4.84 3.83 4.46
C ALA A 253 -4.22 5.24 4.48
N ILE A 254 -2.91 5.41 4.25
CA ILE A 254 -2.31 6.74 4.22
C ILE A 254 -2.80 7.54 3.01
N ALA A 255 -2.91 6.91 1.83
CA ALA A 255 -3.28 7.59 0.59
C ALA A 255 -4.69 7.21 0.08
N PHE A 256 -5.54 6.71 0.97
CA PHE A 256 -6.91 6.28 0.66
C PHE A 256 -7.77 7.44 0.15
N ASP A 257 -8.33 7.30 -1.05
CA ASP A 257 -9.04 8.33 -1.81
C ASP A 257 -8.25 9.63 -2.02
N ALA A 258 -6.93 9.61 -1.86
CA ALA A 258 -6.08 10.80 -1.95
C ALA A 258 -5.49 11.03 -3.35
N GLY A 259 -5.85 10.22 -4.35
CA GLY A 259 -5.35 10.47 -5.71
C GLY A 259 -6.15 9.82 -6.82
N ILE A 260 -5.99 10.38 -8.01
CA ILE A 260 -6.61 9.93 -9.25
C ILE A 260 -5.54 9.65 -10.31
N LEU A 261 -5.86 8.78 -11.28
CA LEU A 261 -5.09 8.61 -12.51
C LEU A 261 -5.89 9.21 -13.68
N VAL A 262 -5.36 10.28 -14.26
CA VAL A 262 -5.93 10.97 -15.41
C VAL A 262 -5.37 10.37 -16.70
N GLY A 263 -6.24 10.10 -17.67
CA GLY A 263 -5.93 9.62 -19.02
C GLY A 263 -6.73 10.34 -20.10
N GLU A 264 -6.35 10.15 -21.36
CA GLU A 264 -7.02 10.64 -22.58
C GLU A 264 -7.69 9.49 -23.33
N VAL A 265 -8.88 9.76 -23.89
CA VAL A 265 -9.46 8.90 -24.92
C VAL A 265 -8.76 9.13 -26.26
N LEU A 266 -8.04 8.13 -26.77
CA LEU A 266 -7.32 8.20 -28.03
C LEU A 266 -8.14 7.68 -29.21
N ASP A 267 -9.01 6.71 -28.98
CA ASP A 267 -9.86 6.14 -30.03
C ASP A 267 -11.17 5.58 -29.44
N VAL A 268 -12.22 5.53 -30.27
CA VAL A 268 -13.53 4.97 -29.93
C VAL A 268 -14.02 4.15 -31.11
N MET A 269 -14.40 2.89 -30.86
CA MET A 269 -14.78 1.95 -31.91
C MET A 269 -16.01 1.13 -31.53
N ASP A 270 -16.77 0.74 -32.56
CA ASP A 270 -17.75 -0.33 -32.46
C ASP A 270 -17.04 -1.68 -32.50
N THR A 271 -17.55 -2.63 -31.71
CA THR A 271 -17.13 -4.03 -31.68
C THR A 271 -18.35 -4.91 -31.93
N ASP A 272 -18.14 -6.20 -32.20
CA ASP A 272 -19.23 -7.17 -32.35
C ASP A 272 -20.13 -7.26 -31.09
N ASN A 273 -19.64 -6.81 -29.92
CA ASN A 273 -20.32 -6.94 -28.63
C ASN A 273 -20.54 -5.60 -27.90
N GLY A 274 -20.60 -4.49 -28.62
CA GLY A 274 -20.83 -3.16 -28.04
C GLY A 274 -19.71 -2.18 -28.41
N LYS A 275 -19.39 -1.23 -27.52
CA LYS A 275 -18.41 -0.18 -27.80
C LYS A 275 -17.16 -0.32 -26.96
N ALA A 276 -16.04 0.09 -27.54
CA ALA A 276 -14.76 0.18 -26.85
C ALA A 276 -14.14 1.56 -27.04
N ALA A 277 -13.39 2.01 -26.04
CA ALA A 277 -12.54 3.19 -26.13
C ALA A 277 -11.12 2.83 -25.67
N ILE A 278 -10.12 3.36 -26.36
CA ILE A 278 -8.71 3.16 -26.06
C ILE A 278 -8.17 4.39 -25.34
N LEU A 279 -7.52 4.19 -24.19
CA LEU A 279 -6.93 5.26 -23.41
C LEU A 279 -5.39 5.27 -23.54
N ASP A 280 -4.79 6.42 -23.23
CA ASP A 280 -3.33 6.56 -23.08
C ASP A 280 -2.79 6.07 -21.73
N VAL A 281 -3.67 5.60 -20.84
CA VAL A 281 -3.33 4.84 -19.62
C VAL A 281 -3.38 3.33 -19.87
N SER A 282 -2.72 2.54 -19.04
CA SER A 282 -2.69 1.07 -19.16
C SER A 282 -2.97 0.40 -17.82
N ALA A 283 -3.88 -0.57 -17.79
CA ALA A 283 -4.10 -1.41 -16.62
C ALA A 283 -2.81 -2.18 -16.28
N THR A 284 -2.12 -2.70 -17.29
CA THR A 284 -0.85 -3.43 -17.10
C THR A 284 0.28 -2.53 -16.58
N CYS A 285 0.41 -1.33 -17.13
CA CYS A 285 1.57 -0.49 -16.86
C CYS A 285 1.37 0.47 -15.69
N HIS A 286 0.15 0.94 -15.46
CA HIS A 286 -0.14 2.06 -14.55
C HIS A 286 -1.05 1.67 -13.38
N MET A 287 -1.88 0.64 -13.54
CA MET A 287 -2.79 0.14 -12.51
C MET A 287 -2.73 -1.39 -12.40
N PRO A 288 -1.55 -2.00 -12.21
CA PRO A 288 -1.36 -3.45 -12.35
C PRO A 288 -2.28 -4.28 -11.44
N ASP A 289 -2.73 -3.73 -10.31
CA ASP A 289 -3.68 -4.39 -9.42
C ASP A 289 -5.06 -4.63 -10.05
N VAL A 290 -5.45 -3.87 -11.07
CA VAL A 290 -6.66 -4.18 -11.88
C VAL A 290 -6.58 -5.57 -12.50
N LEU A 291 -5.37 -6.05 -12.78
CA LEU A 291 -5.13 -7.39 -13.33
C LEU A 291 -4.65 -8.37 -12.26
N GLU A 292 -3.79 -7.92 -11.35
CA GLU A 292 -3.17 -8.77 -10.35
C GLU A 292 -4.09 -9.09 -9.17
N ALA A 293 -4.93 -8.14 -8.75
CA ALA A 293 -5.95 -8.22 -7.71
C ALA A 293 -7.31 -7.82 -8.30
N PRO A 294 -7.88 -8.61 -9.26
CA PRO A 294 -8.87 -8.09 -10.19
C PRO A 294 -9.93 -7.24 -9.52
N TYR A 295 -9.92 -5.95 -9.80
CA TYR A 295 -10.92 -4.98 -9.33
C TYR A 295 -11.18 -3.99 -10.46
N ARG A 296 -12.33 -3.31 -10.40
CA ARG A 296 -12.69 -2.29 -11.39
C ARG A 296 -12.61 -0.91 -10.72
N PRO A 297 -11.59 -0.08 -11.04
CA PRO A 297 -11.44 1.26 -10.44
C PRO A 297 -12.71 2.08 -10.63
N ALA A 298 -13.10 2.87 -9.63
CA ALA A 298 -14.19 3.83 -9.81
C ALA A 298 -13.79 4.91 -10.81
N LEU A 299 -14.72 5.33 -11.66
CA LEU A 299 -14.50 6.37 -12.68
C LEU A 299 -15.18 7.66 -12.24
N LEU A 300 -14.45 8.76 -12.30
CA LEU A 300 -14.98 10.10 -12.03
C LEU A 300 -16.13 10.41 -13.00
N GLY A 301 -17.31 10.72 -12.46
CA GLY A 301 -18.46 11.11 -13.26
C GLY A 301 -19.11 9.98 -14.06
N GLU A 302 -18.88 8.72 -13.69
CA GLU A 302 -19.61 7.60 -14.30
C GLU A 302 -21.13 7.77 -14.09
N THR A 303 -21.90 7.63 -15.17
CA THR A 303 -23.35 7.76 -15.15
C THR A 303 -24.03 6.46 -15.55
N LYS A 304 -25.36 6.44 -15.59
CA LYS A 304 -26.09 5.36 -16.25
C LYS A 304 -26.22 5.68 -17.73
N GLY A 305 -25.96 4.70 -18.59
CA GLY A 305 -26.05 4.92 -20.03
C GLY A 305 -25.46 3.77 -20.84
N GLU A 306 -24.80 4.13 -21.93
CA GLU A 306 -24.15 3.17 -22.82
C GLU A 306 -22.90 2.57 -22.15
N ALA A 307 -22.81 1.24 -22.17
CA ALA A 307 -21.66 0.53 -21.65
C ALA A 307 -20.50 0.59 -22.66
N VAL A 308 -19.36 1.10 -22.20
CA VAL A 308 -18.14 1.23 -22.99
C VAL A 308 -17.03 0.44 -22.32
N HIS A 309 -16.36 -0.40 -23.10
CA HIS A 309 -15.21 -1.16 -22.67
C HIS A 309 -13.94 -0.31 -22.79
N LEU A 310 -13.30 0.01 -21.66
CA LEU A 310 -12.10 0.84 -21.64
C LEU A 310 -10.85 -0.04 -21.71
N GLY A 311 -10.15 0.04 -22.84
CA GLY A 311 -8.87 -0.60 -23.10
C GLY A 311 -7.70 0.35 -22.81
N GLY A 312 -6.55 -0.23 -22.49
CA GLY A 312 -5.32 0.51 -22.21
C GLY A 312 -4.40 0.70 -23.41
N ALA A 313 -3.30 1.40 -23.17
CA ALA A 313 -2.33 1.80 -24.20
C ALA A 313 -1.38 0.69 -24.69
N SER A 314 -1.35 -0.50 -24.07
CA SER A 314 -0.43 -1.58 -24.48
C SER A 314 -1.07 -2.52 -25.50
N CYS A 315 -0.24 -3.35 -26.17
CA CYS A 315 -0.74 -4.36 -27.11
C CYS A 315 -1.21 -5.67 -26.44
N LEU A 316 -1.17 -5.74 -25.10
CA LEU A 316 -1.58 -6.95 -24.38
C LEU A 316 -3.11 -7.09 -24.48
N ALA A 317 -3.58 -8.25 -24.92
CA ALA A 317 -5.02 -8.52 -25.05
C ALA A 317 -5.79 -8.36 -23.72
N GLY A 318 -5.11 -8.58 -22.59
CA GLY A 318 -5.65 -8.39 -21.25
C GLY A 318 -5.50 -6.97 -20.70
N ASP A 319 -5.01 -5.99 -21.47
CA ASP A 319 -4.89 -4.59 -21.03
C ASP A 319 -6.25 -3.88 -21.06
N VAL A 320 -7.12 -4.36 -20.19
CA VAL A 320 -8.51 -3.93 -20.05
C VAL A 320 -8.66 -3.35 -18.67
N ILE A 321 -9.13 -2.11 -18.59
CA ILE A 321 -9.36 -1.42 -17.31
C ILE A 321 -10.71 -1.84 -16.74
N GLY A 322 -11.72 -1.96 -17.60
CA GLY A 322 -13.05 -2.42 -17.23
C GLY A 322 -14.14 -1.90 -18.17
N THR A 323 -15.38 -2.27 -17.87
CA THR A 323 -16.56 -1.71 -18.55
C THR A 323 -17.20 -0.64 -17.66
N TYR A 324 -17.48 0.51 -18.27
CA TYR A 324 -17.99 1.70 -17.62
C TYR A 324 -19.22 2.22 -18.36
N GLN A 325 -20.04 3.03 -17.70
CA GLN A 325 -21.25 3.58 -18.30
C GLN A 325 -21.14 5.09 -18.52
N PHE A 326 -21.60 5.53 -19.69
CA PHE A 326 -21.59 6.92 -20.10
C PHE A 326 -22.95 7.32 -20.67
N GLU A 327 -23.44 8.49 -20.28
CA GLU A 327 -24.67 9.06 -20.84
C GLU A 327 -24.50 9.36 -22.33
N THR A 328 -23.34 9.91 -22.68
CA THR A 328 -22.88 10.10 -24.06
C THR A 328 -21.46 9.58 -24.16
N LEU A 329 -21.15 8.89 -25.26
CA LEU A 329 -19.79 8.38 -25.50
C LEU A 329 -18.75 9.49 -25.38
N PRO A 330 -17.65 9.24 -24.67
CA PRO A 330 -16.61 10.24 -24.52
C PRO A 330 -15.93 10.45 -25.89
N PRO A 331 -15.89 11.68 -26.43
CA PRO A 331 -15.21 11.93 -27.69
C PRO A 331 -13.68 11.77 -27.53
N ILE A 332 -12.99 11.49 -28.63
CA ILE A 332 -11.53 11.49 -28.70
C ILE A 332 -10.98 12.82 -28.17
N GLY A 333 -9.93 12.76 -27.36
CA GLY A 333 -9.34 13.90 -26.66
C GLY A 333 -9.96 14.19 -25.28
N SER A 334 -11.04 13.49 -24.91
CA SER A 334 -11.63 13.65 -23.56
C SER A 334 -10.71 13.13 -22.47
N ARG A 335 -10.66 13.85 -21.35
CA ARG A 335 -9.98 13.42 -20.13
C ARG A 335 -10.90 12.54 -19.29
N LEU A 336 -10.40 11.39 -18.87
CA LEU A 336 -11.05 10.50 -17.89
C LEU A 336 -10.16 10.41 -16.65
N ALA A 337 -10.76 10.15 -15.48
CA ALA A 337 -10.02 10.00 -14.24
C ALA A 337 -10.49 8.78 -13.43
N PHE A 338 -9.56 7.88 -13.15
CA PHE A 338 -9.78 6.72 -12.27
C PHE A 338 -9.47 7.10 -10.83
N LEU A 339 -10.38 6.78 -9.92
CA LEU A 339 -10.30 7.16 -8.52
C LEU A 339 -9.46 6.18 -7.69
N ASP A 340 -8.99 6.67 -6.54
CA ASP A 340 -8.21 5.92 -5.55
C ASP A 340 -6.93 5.27 -6.13
N GLN A 341 -6.20 6.03 -6.94
CA GLN A 341 -5.00 5.58 -7.66
C GLN A 341 -3.70 6.14 -7.06
N ALA A 342 -3.67 6.45 -5.76
CA ALA A 342 -2.48 6.94 -5.08
C ALA A 342 -1.61 5.82 -4.47
N HIS A 343 -2.25 4.76 -3.95
CA HIS A 343 -1.58 3.64 -3.29
C HIS A 343 -1.53 2.42 -4.19
N TYR A 344 -0.45 1.64 -4.07
CA TYR A 344 -0.15 0.45 -4.89
C TYR A 344 -0.20 0.65 -6.43
N SER A 345 -0.14 1.92 -6.87
CA SER A 345 -0.07 2.32 -8.28
C SER A 345 1.36 2.75 -8.66
N MET A 346 1.76 3.99 -8.36
CA MET A 346 3.05 4.61 -8.71
C MET A 346 4.24 3.68 -8.40
N VAL A 347 4.20 3.02 -7.24
CA VAL A 347 5.22 2.09 -6.73
C VAL A 347 5.38 0.79 -7.53
N LYS A 348 4.44 0.49 -8.44
CA LYS A 348 4.41 -0.71 -9.29
C LYS A 348 4.34 -0.39 -10.78
N THR A 349 4.48 0.87 -11.16
CA THR A 349 4.41 1.26 -12.57
C THR A 349 5.52 0.61 -13.40
N SER A 350 5.21 0.31 -14.65
CA SER A 350 6.18 -0.25 -15.60
C SER A 350 6.15 0.50 -16.92
N THR A 351 7.22 0.32 -17.70
CA THR A 351 7.33 0.81 -19.07
C THR A 351 7.18 -0.34 -20.06
N PHE A 352 6.34 -1.33 -19.73
CA PHE A 352 6.02 -2.42 -20.64
C PHE A 352 5.47 -1.84 -21.96
N ASN A 353 5.79 -2.46 -23.09
CA ASN A 353 5.48 -1.93 -24.43
C ASN A 353 6.08 -0.55 -24.76
N GLY A 354 6.96 0.01 -23.93
CA GLY A 354 7.40 1.39 -24.08
C GLY A 354 6.29 2.41 -23.79
N VAL A 355 5.21 2.01 -23.12
CA VAL A 355 4.15 2.91 -22.66
C VAL A 355 4.78 3.93 -21.70
N ALA A 356 4.50 5.22 -21.94
CA ALA A 356 5.02 6.30 -21.12
C ALA A 356 4.53 6.16 -19.67
N LEU A 357 5.39 6.50 -18.71
CA LEU A 357 4.98 6.57 -17.31
C LEU A 357 4.10 7.80 -17.08
N PRO A 358 3.04 7.72 -16.26
CA PRO A 358 2.24 8.88 -15.93
C PRO A 358 3.07 9.91 -15.17
N ALA A 359 2.88 11.19 -15.48
CA ALA A 359 3.44 12.26 -14.68
C ALA A 359 2.89 12.18 -13.23
N ILE A 360 3.60 12.76 -12.28
CA ILE A 360 3.15 12.86 -10.89
C ILE A 360 2.90 14.33 -10.58
N ALA A 361 1.69 14.66 -10.16
CA ALA A 361 1.29 15.98 -9.72
C ALA A 361 0.82 15.95 -8.26
N LEU A 362 1.12 17.03 -7.54
CA LEU A 362 0.60 17.31 -6.21
C LEU A 362 -0.34 18.51 -6.33
N TRP A 363 -1.58 18.32 -5.92
CA TRP A 363 -2.62 19.33 -5.90
C TRP A 363 -3.03 19.59 -4.45
N ASN A 364 -3.31 20.84 -4.10
CA ASN A 364 -3.86 21.20 -2.81
C ASN A 364 -5.31 21.66 -3.02
N SER A 365 -6.27 20.81 -2.67
CA SER A 365 -7.69 21.09 -2.94
C SER A 365 -8.28 22.26 -2.14
N ARG A 366 -7.58 22.74 -1.10
CA ARG A 366 -8.03 23.85 -0.25
C ARG A 366 -7.71 25.20 -0.87
N ASN A 367 -6.56 25.34 -1.54
CA ASN A 367 -6.10 26.61 -2.12
C ASN A 367 -5.90 26.56 -3.65
N ASP A 368 -6.16 25.40 -4.26
CA ASP A 368 -6.05 25.11 -5.68
C ASP A 368 -4.62 25.17 -6.27
N ASP A 369 -3.58 25.16 -5.42
CA ASP A 369 -2.19 25.08 -5.85
C ASP A 369 -1.90 23.72 -6.49
N LEU A 370 -1.26 23.73 -7.66
CA LEU A 370 -0.97 22.53 -8.45
C LEU A 370 0.49 22.56 -8.91
N ARG A 371 1.23 21.50 -8.58
CA ARG A 371 2.65 21.36 -8.91
C ARG A 371 2.90 20.02 -9.59
N ILE A 372 3.60 20.06 -10.72
CA ILE A 372 4.14 18.84 -11.34
C ILE A 372 5.42 18.46 -10.59
N ILE A 373 5.40 17.30 -9.94
CA ILE A 373 6.51 16.76 -9.16
C ILE A 373 7.49 16.00 -10.06
N LYS A 374 6.97 15.25 -11.03
CA LYS A 374 7.78 14.45 -11.93
C LYS A 374 7.11 14.31 -13.30
N GLN A 375 7.90 14.53 -14.35
CA GLN A 375 7.62 14.06 -15.71
C GLN A 375 8.72 13.07 -16.10
N PHE A 376 8.33 11.99 -16.75
CA PHE A 376 9.22 10.91 -17.14
C PHE A 376 9.54 11.01 -18.62
N GLU A 377 10.83 10.99 -18.93
CA GLU A 377 11.33 11.08 -20.31
C GLU A 377 11.71 9.70 -20.83
N THR A 378 11.90 9.59 -22.15
CA THR A 378 12.35 8.34 -22.81
C THR A 378 13.65 7.77 -22.23
N ASP A 379 14.52 8.62 -21.68
CA ASP A 379 15.74 8.19 -20.99
C ASP A 379 15.47 7.24 -19.81
N GLU A 380 14.35 7.41 -19.09
CA GLU A 380 13.98 6.53 -17.98
C GLU A 380 13.64 5.13 -18.48
N PHE A 381 12.96 5.04 -19.63
CA PHE A 381 12.71 3.76 -20.30
C PHE A 381 14.01 3.08 -20.72
N MET A 382 14.95 3.83 -21.33
CA MET A 382 16.21 3.26 -21.83
C MET A 382 17.11 2.76 -20.71
N ARG A 383 17.28 3.53 -19.61
CA ARG A 383 18.17 3.18 -18.49
C ARG A 383 17.78 1.90 -17.75
N ARG A 384 16.56 1.42 -17.92
CA ARG A 384 16.10 0.15 -17.33
C ARG A 384 16.49 -1.08 -18.14
N LEU A 385 16.94 -0.90 -19.39
CA LEU A 385 17.09 -1.99 -20.36
C LEU A 385 18.56 -2.34 -20.69
N SER A 386 19.52 -1.44 -20.46
CA SER A 386 20.95 -1.69 -20.75
C SER A 386 21.89 -0.73 -20.03
#